data_AF-A0A2A7MNG2-F1
#
_entry.id   AF-A0A2A7MNG2-F1
#
_cell.length_a   1.000
_cell.length_b   1.000
_cell.length_c   1.000
_cell.angle_alpha   90.00
_cell.angle_beta   90.00
_cell.angle_gamma   90.00
#
_symmetry.space_group_name_H-M   'P 1'
#
loop_
_entity.id
_entity.type
_entity.pdbx_description
1 polymer ?
#
loop_
_entity_poly.entity_id
_entity_poly.type
_entity_poly.pdbx_seq_one_letter_code
_entity_poly.pdbx_strand_id
1 'polypeptide(L)'
;MVDGGGPAVGGHAGIAENAALHAYSRIQSVNDAERRSFEPSRLIERLVLQILGGWSNVIAETNLARFNAIGPDSEWVQENKLVKAVRELAEDSRVRWPHDNFATAADHAGNVRHQLAHMLFIKEIAGDSPTQVLRFVRLGEPGQPRTVKGVPTELTWRDEQWSQQTIHQAELTEGELRLALAEIEWMWESVRALSRLRDMLAGSTDLPDSHPVTLYPWGGWWIPWAPEDWLNGNHTPTVGDIRLPAPSESP
;
A
#
# COMPACT_ATOMS: atom_id res chain seq x y z
N MET A 1 -50.48 39.72 32.51
CA MET A 1 -49.02 39.53 32.40
C MET A 1 -48.66 38.27 33.16
N VAL A 2 -48.37 37.17 32.47
CA VAL A 2 -47.15 36.36 32.64
C VAL A 2 -47.00 35.62 31.31
N ASP A 3 -45.92 35.95 30.61
CA ASP A 3 -45.55 35.41 29.31
C ASP A 3 -44.75 34.12 29.52
N GLY A 4 -45.22 33.01 28.96
CA GLY A 4 -44.65 31.68 29.13
C GLY A 4 -43.78 31.31 27.93
N GLY A 5 -42.53 31.77 27.92
CA GLY A 5 -41.52 31.32 26.96
C GLY A 5 -40.97 29.95 27.36
N GLY A 6 -41.42 28.89 26.69
CA GLY A 6 -40.81 27.56 26.77
C GLY A 6 -39.48 27.50 26.01
N PRO A 7 -38.44 26.80 26.51
CA PRO A 7 -37.14 26.77 25.86
C PRO A 7 -37.18 25.88 24.61
N ALA A 8 -36.58 26.37 23.52
CA ALA A 8 -36.39 25.65 22.28
C ALA A 8 -35.34 24.54 22.46
N VAL A 9 -35.80 23.28 22.56
CA VAL A 9 -34.92 22.09 22.70
C VAL A 9 -34.49 21.53 21.32
N GLY A 10 -34.85 22.17 20.20
CA GLY A 10 -34.61 21.63 18.85
C GLY A 10 -33.27 21.95 18.17
N GLY A 11 -32.41 22.80 18.75
CA GLY A 11 -31.25 23.37 18.03
C GLY A 11 -29.97 22.50 18.02
N HIS A 12 -29.74 21.70 19.06
CA HIS A 12 -28.45 20.98 19.22
C HIS A 12 -28.37 19.67 18.44
N ALA A 13 -29.49 18.96 18.26
CA ALA A 13 -29.53 17.73 17.47
C ALA A 13 -29.25 17.98 15.98
N GLY A 14 -29.82 19.05 15.42
CA GLY A 14 -29.61 19.40 14.00
C GLY A 14 -28.20 19.89 13.67
N ILE A 15 -27.46 20.44 14.64
CA ILE A 15 -26.04 20.82 14.44
C ILE A 15 -25.14 19.59 14.45
N ALA A 16 -25.35 18.66 15.39
CA ALA A 16 -24.59 17.41 15.47
C ALA A 16 -24.86 16.51 14.25
N GLU A 17 -26.11 16.43 13.79
CA GLU A 17 -26.50 15.67 12.60
C GLU A 17 -25.89 16.25 11.32
N ASN A 18 -25.93 17.57 11.13
CA ASN A 18 -25.26 18.22 9.99
C ASN A 18 -23.74 18.04 10.03
N ALA A 19 -23.11 18.16 11.20
CA ALA A 19 -21.67 17.92 11.36
C ALA A 19 -21.28 16.47 11.03
N ALA A 20 -22.10 15.50 11.46
CA ALA A 20 -21.90 14.09 11.14
C ALA A 20 -22.07 13.81 9.63
N LEU A 21 -23.08 14.40 8.98
CA LEU A 21 -23.28 14.31 7.53
C LEU A 21 -22.10 14.90 6.75
N HIS A 22 -21.60 16.06 7.15
CA HIS A 22 -20.43 16.67 6.52
C HIS A 22 -19.14 15.85 6.72
N ALA A 23 -18.95 15.27 7.91
CA ALA A 23 -17.83 14.38 8.18
C ALA A 23 -17.92 13.11 7.31
N TYR A 24 -19.11 12.51 7.22
CA TYR A 24 -19.36 11.32 6.41
C TYR A 24 -19.11 11.58 4.91
N SER A 25 -19.66 12.67 4.35
CA SER A 25 -19.44 13.02 2.95
C SER A 25 -17.97 13.28 2.63
N ARG A 26 -17.23 13.88 3.58
CA ARG A 26 -15.79 14.09 3.45
C ARG A 26 -15.03 12.77 3.43
N ILE A 27 -15.36 11.83 4.33
CA ILE A 27 -14.74 10.50 4.37
C ILE A 27 -14.99 9.75 3.06
N GLN A 28 -16.24 9.75 2.57
CA GLN A 28 -16.57 9.11 1.29
C GLN A 28 -15.77 9.71 0.13
N SER A 29 -15.73 11.04 0.01
CA SER A 29 -14.98 11.72 -1.04
C SER A 29 -13.47 11.39 -1.01
N VAL A 30 -12.90 11.20 0.18
CA VAL A 30 -11.48 10.81 0.32
C VAL A 30 -11.30 9.35 -0.09
N ASN A 31 -12.18 8.44 0.34
CA ASN A 31 -12.12 7.03 -0.04
C ASN A 31 -12.26 6.84 -1.56
N ASP A 32 -13.14 7.60 -2.21
CA ASP A 32 -13.31 7.56 -3.66
C ASP A 32 -12.08 8.14 -4.39
N ALA A 33 -11.44 9.17 -3.82
CA ALA A 33 -10.20 9.70 -4.36
C ALA A 33 -9.03 8.71 -4.19
N GLU A 34 -8.96 8.03 -3.05
CA GLU A 34 -7.97 6.99 -2.75
C GLU A 34 -8.09 5.83 -3.75
N ARG A 35 -9.30 5.30 -3.99
CA ARG A 35 -9.52 4.26 -5.00
C ARG A 35 -9.12 4.70 -6.39
N ARG A 36 -9.55 5.89 -6.81
CA ARG A 36 -9.17 6.46 -8.12
C ARG A 36 -7.67 6.77 -8.25
N SER A 37 -6.92 6.80 -7.14
CA SER A 37 -5.47 7.02 -7.19
C SER A 37 -4.74 5.80 -7.77
N PHE A 38 -5.34 4.60 -7.70
CA PHE A 38 -4.80 3.38 -8.29
C PHE A 38 -5.34 3.07 -9.69
N GLU A 39 -6.35 3.80 -10.17
CA GLU A 39 -6.77 3.72 -11.58
C GLU A 39 -5.65 4.25 -12.50
N PRO A 40 -5.03 3.41 -13.35
CA PRO A 40 -3.82 3.78 -14.03
C PRO A 40 -4.08 4.84 -15.12
N SER A 41 -3.49 6.01 -14.95
CA SER A 41 -3.60 7.13 -15.88
C SER A 41 -3.11 6.76 -17.29
N ARG A 42 -3.73 7.38 -18.32
CA ARG A 42 -3.22 7.35 -19.70
C ARG A 42 -2.10 8.36 -19.96
N LEU A 43 -1.95 9.34 -19.08
CA LEU A 43 -0.81 10.25 -19.06
C LEU A 43 0.28 9.63 -18.18
N ILE A 44 1.41 9.29 -18.79
CA ILE A 44 2.50 8.56 -18.14
C ILE A 44 3.12 9.36 -16.98
N GLU A 45 3.14 10.68 -17.06
CA GLU A 45 3.65 11.54 -15.97
C GLU A 45 2.75 11.47 -14.74
N ARG A 46 1.44 11.42 -14.94
CA ARG A 46 0.50 11.19 -13.85
C ARG A 46 0.64 9.77 -13.29
N LEU A 47 0.88 8.78 -14.14
CA LEU A 47 1.13 7.40 -13.71
C LEU A 47 2.39 7.30 -12.82
N VAL A 48 3.45 8.04 -13.14
CA VAL A 48 4.65 8.19 -12.28
C VAL A 48 4.29 8.74 -10.90
N LEU A 49 3.47 9.80 -10.84
CA LEU A 49 3.03 10.35 -9.56
C LEU A 49 2.16 9.37 -8.76
N GLN A 50 1.30 8.59 -9.44
CA GLN A 50 0.49 7.55 -8.81
C GLN A 50 1.37 6.46 -8.18
N ILE A 51 2.47 6.06 -8.82
CA ILE A 51 3.42 5.09 -8.25
C ILE A 51 4.12 5.67 -7.00
N LEU A 52 4.64 6.90 -7.07
CA LEU A 52 5.31 7.54 -5.94
C LEU A 52 4.37 7.73 -4.73
N GLY A 53 3.15 8.20 -4.99
CA GLY A 53 2.12 8.39 -3.98
C GLY A 53 1.57 7.07 -3.43
N GLY A 54 1.28 6.12 -4.31
CA GLY A 54 0.78 4.79 -3.94
C GLY A 54 1.76 4.03 -3.05
N TRP A 55 3.06 4.09 -3.35
CA TRP A 55 4.08 3.51 -2.46
C TRP A 55 4.05 4.14 -1.06
N SER A 56 3.88 5.45 -1.00
CA SER A 56 3.76 6.18 0.28
C SER A 56 2.51 5.74 1.04
N ASN A 57 1.40 5.45 0.35
CA ASN A 57 0.18 4.90 0.97
C ASN A 57 0.41 3.49 1.54
N VAL A 58 1.12 2.60 0.84
CA VAL A 58 1.48 1.26 1.38
C VAL A 58 2.28 1.39 2.68
N ILE A 59 3.28 2.27 2.71
CA ILE A 59 4.08 2.52 3.92
C ILE A 59 3.21 3.09 5.04
N ALA A 60 2.36 4.07 4.75
CA ALA A 60 1.48 4.69 5.73
C ALA A 60 0.50 3.67 6.34
N GLU A 61 -0.13 2.85 5.49
CA GLU A 61 -1.06 1.81 5.92
C GLU A 61 -0.35 0.73 6.76
N THR A 62 0.87 0.34 6.38
CA THR A 62 1.67 -0.61 7.17
C THR A 62 2.00 -0.05 8.54
N ASN A 63 2.36 1.24 8.64
CA ASN A 63 2.61 1.89 9.91
C ASN A 63 1.34 1.99 10.77
N LEU A 64 0.21 2.32 10.16
CA LEU A 64 -1.09 2.34 10.85
C LEU A 64 -1.45 0.95 11.40
N ALA A 65 -1.31 -0.09 10.59
CA ALA A 65 -1.57 -1.46 10.99
C ALA A 65 -0.67 -1.89 12.16
N ARG A 66 0.62 -1.55 12.12
CA ARG A 66 1.57 -1.82 13.22
C ARG A 66 1.26 -1.01 14.46
N PHE A 67 0.88 0.25 14.34
CA PHE A 67 0.44 1.07 15.46
C PHE A 67 -0.80 0.44 16.14
N ASN A 68 -1.76 -0.05 15.37
CA ASN A 68 -2.94 -0.74 15.91
C ASN A 68 -2.59 -2.10 16.52
N ALA A 69 -1.51 -2.74 16.08
CA ALA A 69 -1.06 -4.04 16.58
C ALA A 69 -0.26 -3.94 17.89
N ILE A 70 0.71 -3.04 17.91
CA ILE A 70 1.76 -2.97 18.94
C ILE A 70 1.54 -1.75 19.87
N GLY A 71 0.87 -0.71 19.38
CA GLY A 71 0.67 0.55 20.09
C GLY A 71 1.71 1.62 19.74
N PRO A 72 1.83 2.69 20.57
CA PRO A 72 2.60 3.88 20.26
C PRO A 72 4.11 3.66 20.17
N ASP A 73 4.61 2.55 20.71
CA ASP A 73 6.04 2.17 20.67
C ASP A 73 6.45 1.51 19.35
N SER A 74 5.52 1.35 18.40
CA SER A 74 5.83 0.84 17.06
C SER A 74 6.83 1.73 16.33
N GLU A 75 7.97 1.16 15.94
CA GLU A 75 8.95 1.88 15.10
C GLU A 75 8.39 2.14 13.70
N TRP A 76 8.68 3.30 13.14
CA TRP A 76 8.31 3.62 11.75
C TRP A 76 9.01 2.69 10.76
N VAL A 77 8.23 2.11 9.84
CA VAL A 77 8.73 1.23 8.77
C VAL A 77 9.60 2.03 7.81
N GLN A 78 10.85 1.61 7.67
CA GLN A 78 11.72 2.04 6.58
C GLN A 78 11.37 1.27 5.30
N GLU A 79 11.47 1.90 4.13
CA GLU A 79 11.07 1.31 2.85
C GLU A 79 11.72 -0.06 2.59
N ASN A 80 13.01 -0.19 2.91
CA ASN A 80 13.78 -1.44 2.76
C ASN A 80 13.41 -2.54 3.77
N LYS A 81 12.54 -2.25 4.74
CA LYS A 81 12.06 -3.19 5.76
C LYS A 81 10.58 -3.53 5.59
N LEU A 82 9.93 -3.06 4.53
CA LEU A 82 8.49 -3.24 4.31
C LEU A 82 8.05 -4.71 4.40
N VAL A 83 8.67 -5.60 3.61
CA VAL A 83 8.31 -7.03 3.57
C VAL A 83 8.44 -7.68 4.96
N LYS A 84 9.51 -7.37 5.68
CA LYS A 84 9.74 -7.86 7.04
C LYS A 84 8.65 -7.36 8.00
N ALA A 85 8.31 -6.07 7.92
CA ALA A 85 7.31 -5.46 8.80
C ALA A 85 5.91 -6.04 8.57
N VAL A 86 5.52 -6.31 7.32
CA VAL A 86 4.23 -6.93 6.98
C VAL A 86 4.22 -8.40 7.40
N ARG A 87 5.35 -9.10 7.27
CA ARG A 87 5.50 -10.47 7.78
C ARG A 87 5.24 -10.56 9.28
N GLU A 88 5.91 -9.72 10.06
CA GLU A 88 5.76 -9.66 11.52
C GLU A 88 4.30 -9.35 11.88
N LEU A 89 3.67 -8.40 11.18
CA LEU A 89 2.24 -8.10 11.36
C LEU A 89 1.34 -9.32 11.11
N ALA A 90 1.58 -10.10 10.06
CA ALA A 90 0.79 -11.29 9.73
C ALA A 90 1.00 -12.42 10.76
N GLU A 91 2.23 -12.63 11.21
CA GLU A 91 2.58 -13.59 12.26
C GLU A 91 1.90 -13.23 13.59
N ASP A 92 2.00 -11.97 14.01
CA ASP A 92 1.35 -11.45 15.23
C ASP A 92 -0.18 -11.53 15.15
N SER A 93 -0.73 -11.29 13.95
CA SER A 93 -2.17 -11.41 13.68
C SER A 93 -2.64 -12.86 13.55
N ARG A 94 -1.72 -13.82 13.51
CA ARG A 94 -1.97 -15.24 13.23
C ARG A 94 -2.74 -15.47 11.93
N VAL A 95 -2.40 -14.71 10.89
CA VAL A 95 -3.00 -14.78 9.55
C VAL A 95 -1.98 -15.33 8.55
N ARG A 96 -2.39 -16.33 7.77
CA ARG A 96 -1.66 -16.81 6.59
C ARG A 96 -1.69 -15.71 5.54
N TRP A 97 -0.53 -15.39 5.01
CA TRP A 97 -0.35 -14.29 4.08
C TRP A 97 0.59 -14.70 2.94
N PRO A 98 0.51 -14.03 1.78
CA PRO A 98 1.17 -14.45 0.55
C PRO A 98 2.62 -13.93 0.50
N HIS A 99 3.48 -14.43 1.41
CA HIS A 99 4.83 -13.89 1.62
C HIS A 99 5.64 -13.71 0.34
N ASP A 100 5.76 -14.77 -0.47
CA ASP A 100 6.63 -14.78 -1.65
C ASP A 100 6.12 -13.84 -2.74
N ASN A 101 4.79 -13.83 -2.98
CA ASN A 101 4.16 -12.91 -3.91
C ASN A 101 4.30 -11.45 -3.45
N PHE A 102 4.14 -11.19 -2.16
CA PHE A 102 4.32 -9.86 -1.60
C PHE A 102 5.76 -9.38 -1.69
N ALA A 103 6.73 -10.24 -1.38
CA ALA A 103 8.15 -9.92 -1.53
C ALA A 103 8.50 -9.62 -2.99
N THR A 104 8.01 -10.43 -3.93
CA THR A 104 8.24 -10.24 -5.37
C THR A 104 7.66 -8.91 -5.86
N ALA A 105 6.41 -8.60 -5.47
CA ALA A 105 5.75 -7.34 -5.80
C ALA A 105 6.48 -6.13 -5.18
N ALA A 106 6.90 -6.24 -3.92
CA ALA A 106 7.63 -5.19 -3.23
C ALA A 106 9.00 -4.92 -3.87
N ASP A 107 9.70 -5.97 -4.31
CA ASP A 107 10.99 -5.84 -4.99
C ASP A 107 10.83 -5.16 -6.35
N HIS A 108 9.89 -5.61 -7.18
CA HIS A 108 9.66 -5.04 -8.52
C HIS A 108 9.14 -3.59 -8.43
N ALA A 109 8.00 -3.36 -7.76
CA ALA A 109 7.42 -2.03 -7.63
C ALA A 109 8.33 -1.07 -6.84
N GLY A 110 9.05 -1.58 -5.82
CA GLY A 110 10.02 -0.82 -5.06
C GLY A 110 11.20 -0.36 -5.91
N ASN A 111 11.70 -1.22 -6.80
CA ASN A 111 12.73 -0.83 -7.76
C ASN A 111 12.21 0.22 -8.75
N VAL A 112 11.03 0.04 -9.34
CA VAL A 112 10.42 1.05 -10.24
C VAL A 112 10.27 2.39 -9.52
N ARG A 113 9.70 2.39 -8.31
CA ARG A 113 9.57 3.59 -7.47
C ARG A 113 10.93 4.22 -7.17
N HIS A 114 11.95 3.42 -6.83
CA HIS A 114 13.29 3.91 -6.53
C HIS A 114 13.93 4.60 -7.75
N GLN A 115 13.72 4.07 -8.95
CA GLN A 115 14.18 4.71 -10.17
C GLN A 115 13.53 6.09 -10.36
N LEU A 116 12.20 6.16 -10.20
CA LEU A 116 11.41 7.40 -10.35
C LEU A 116 11.72 8.44 -9.28
N ALA A 117 11.91 8.02 -8.02
CA ALA A 117 12.24 8.92 -6.90
C ALA A 117 13.62 9.59 -7.04
N HIS A 118 14.49 9.02 -7.88
CA HIS A 118 15.82 9.55 -8.18
C HIS A 118 15.93 10.09 -9.62
N MET A 119 14.80 10.30 -10.29
CA MET A 119 14.76 11.02 -11.56
C MET A 119 15.15 12.48 -11.35
N LEU A 120 16.02 13.00 -12.22
CA LEU A 120 16.34 14.42 -12.30
C LEU A 120 15.34 15.18 -13.16
N PHE A 121 15.11 14.69 -14.38
CA PHE A 121 14.13 15.22 -15.32
C PHE A 121 13.75 14.18 -16.36
N ILE A 122 12.55 14.35 -16.92
CA ILE A 122 12.08 13.58 -18.08
C ILE A 122 12.75 14.16 -19.32
N LYS A 123 13.38 13.30 -20.13
CA LYS A 123 14.02 13.68 -21.38
C LYS A 123 13.05 13.59 -22.55
N GLU A 124 12.29 12.50 -22.61
CA GLU A 124 11.38 12.18 -23.70
C GLU A 124 10.31 11.19 -23.24
N ILE A 125 9.12 11.30 -23.82
CA ILE A 125 8.10 10.26 -23.78
C ILE A 125 7.84 9.87 -25.24
N ALA A 126 8.12 8.62 -25.58
CA ALA A 126 7.99 8.11 -26.94
C ALA A 126 6.76 7.19 -27.07
N GLY A 127 6.05 7.29 -28.20
CA GLY A 127 4.89 6.46 -28.52
C GLY A 127 3.58 6.96 -27.91
N ASP A 128 2.52 6.18 -28.15
CA ASP A 128 1.17 6.41 -27.67
C ASP A 128 0.75 5.36 -26.64
N SER A 129 -0.19 5.72 -25.76
CA SER A 129 -0.75 4.79 -24.78
C SER A 129 -1.52 3.66 -25.50
N PRO A 130 -1.35 2.38 -25.12
CA PRO A 130 -0.75 1.87 -23.88
C PRO A 130 0.71 1.40 -23.98
N THR A 131 1.47 1.85 -24.99
CA THR A 131 2.82 1.36 -25.30
C THR A 131 3.89 2.45 -25.17
N GLN A 132 3.64 3.48 -24.36
CA GLN A 132 4.59 4.58 -24.22
C GLN A 132 5.89 4.11 -23.55
N VAL A 133 6.98 4.82 -23.83
CA VAL A 133 8.27 4.64 -23.15
C VAL A 133 8.68 5.97 -22.53
N LEU A 134 8.86 5.98 -21.21
CA LEU A 134 9.39 7.10 -20.45
C LEU A 134 10.90 7.03 -20.43
N ARG A 135 11.57 8.03 -21.00
CA ARG A 135 13.02 8.20 -20.93
C ARG A 135 13.36 9.36 -20.01
N PHE A 136 14.16 9.10 -18.99
CA PHE A 136 14.47 10.08 -17.97
C PHE A 136 15.92 10.00 -17.53
N VAL A 137 16.43 11.09 -16.96
CA VAL A 137 17.83 11.19 -16.54
C VAL A 137 17.95 10.92 -15.05
N ARG A 138 18.98 10.15 -14.67
CA ARG A 138 19.33 9.81 -13.29
C ARG A 138 20.81 10.03 -13.04
N LEU A 139 21.17 10.12 -11.76
CA LEU A 139 22.55 10.16 -11.29
C LEU A 139 23.21 8.78 -11.29
N GLY A 140 24.52 8.74 -11.50
CA GLY A 140 25.36 7.55 -11.43
C GLY A 140 25.40 6.76 -12.73
N GLU A 141 26.11 5.63 -12.72
CA GLU A 141 26.13 4.67 -13.82
C GLU A 141 24.91 3.71 -13.75
N PRO A 142 24.43 3.17 -14.88
CA PRO A 142 23.33 2.21 -14.89
C PRO A 142 23.61 1.00 -13.97
N GLY A 143 22.65 0.69 -13.09
CA GLY A 143 22.72 -0.46 -12.18
C GLY A 143 23.69 -0.33 -11.02
N GLN A 144 24.43 0.79 -10.89
CA GLN A 144 25.34 0.99 -9.77
C GLN A 144 24.61 1.58 -8.55
N PRO A 145 25.00 1.19 -7.33
CA PRO A 145 24.48 1.83 -6.13
C PRO A 145 24.93 3.30 -6.10
N ARG A 146 24.02 4.19 -5.67
CA ARG A 146 24.31 5.62 -5.54
C ARG A 146 25.39 5.93 -4.51
N THR A 147 25.51 5.08 -3.48
CA THR A 147 26.52 5.27 -2.44
C THR A 147 27.23 3.97 -2.14
N VAL A 148 28.55 4.01 -2.08
CA VAL A 148 29.39 2.90 -1.63
C VAL A 148 30.15 3.37 -0.40
N LYS A 149 29.95 2.68 0.74
CA LYS A 149 30.54 3.07 2.04
C LYS A 149 30.24 4.52 2.43
N GLY A 150 29.04 5.00 2.10
CA GLY A 150 28.59 6.37 2.40
C GLY A 150 29.11 7.46 1.46
N VAL A 151 29.89 7.10 0.43
CA VAL A 151 30.42 8.05 -0.56
C VAL A 151 29.56 8.00 -1.82
N PRO A 152 29.11 9.15 -2.36
CA PRO A 152 28.40 9.22 -3.65
C PRO A 152 29.27 8.70 -4.78
N THR A 153 28.75 7.75 -5.56
CA THR A 153 29.48 7.16 -6.69
C THR A 153 29.35 8.00 -7.96
N GLU A 154 28.34 8.86 -8.02
CA GLU A 154 28.07 9.74 -9.16
C GLU A 154 28.98 10.97 -9.21
N LEU A 155 29.72 11.27 -8.14
CA LEU A 155 30.59 12.45 -8.06
C LEU A 155 32.05 12.03 -8.15
N THR A 156 32.77 12.60 -9.12
CA THR A 156 34.21 12.39 -9.27
C THR A 156 34.92 13.71 -9.52
N TRP A 157 36.20 13.77 -9.16
CA TRP A 157 37.07 14.86 -9.63
C TRP A 157 37.44 14.57 -11.09
N ARG A 158 37.15 15.51 -11.98
CA ARG A 158 37.61 15.47 -13.37
C ARG A 158 39.09 15.82 -13.44
N ASP A 159 39.49 16.80 -12.64
CA ASP A 159 40.86 17.27 -12.44
C ASP A 159 41.00 17.90 -11.03
N GLU A 160 42.12 18.57 -10.75
CA GLU A 160 42.42 19.18 -9.44
C GLU A 160 41.52 20.38 -9.08
N GLN A 161 40.71 20.90 -10.02
CA GLN A 161 39.89 22.10 -9.83
C GLN A 161 38.41 21.87 -10.09
N TRP A 162 38.07 20.94 -10.99
CA TRP A 162 36.71 20.71 -11.45
C TRP A 162 36.20 19.33 -11.02
N SER A 163 35.08 19.33 -10.32
CA SER A 163 34.28 18.13 -10.12
C SER A 163 33.38 17.88 -11.33
N GLN A 164 32.98 16.62 -11.50
CA GLN A 164 32.02 16.20 -12.48
C GLN A 164 30.99 15.25 -11.85
N GLN A 165 29.84 15.17 -12.51
CA GLN A 165 28.74 14.33 -12.10
C GLN A 165 28.38 13.36 -13.23
N THR A 166 28.39 12.07 -12.92
CA THR A 166 27.93 11.03 -13.85
C THR A 166 26.42 11.03 -13.89
N ILE A 167 25.87 11.08 -15.10
CA ILE A 167 24.44 10.97 -15.38
C ILE A 167 24.21 9.91 -16.45
N HIS A 168 23.09 9.21 -16.38
CA HIS A 168 22.66 8.29 -17.43
C HIS A 168 21.18 8.48 -17.76
N GLN A 169 20.79 8.01 -18.94
CA GLN A 169 19.39 7.86 -19.32
C GLN A 169 18.90 6.48 -18.85
N ALA A 170 17.81 6.47 -18.09
CA ALA A 170 17.04 5.29 -17.75
C ALA A 170 15.72 5.29 -18.54
N GLU A 171 15.15 4.10 -18.70
CA GLU A 171 13.91 3.90 -19.45
C GLU A 171 12.96 3.01 -18.65
N LEU A 172 11.67 3.36 -18.70
CA LEU A 172 10.57 2.54 -18.19
C LEU A 172 9.43 2.56 -19.20
N THR A 173 8.87 1.40 -19.49
CA THR A 173 7.68 1.29 -20.34
C THR A 173 6.41 1.60 -19.55
N GLU A 174 5.36 2.03 -20.25
CA GLU A 174 4.04 2.21 -19.65
C GLU A 174 3.50 0.90 -19.05
N GLY A 175 3.81 -0.25 -19.66
CA GLY A 175 3.47 -1.57 -19.14
C GLY A 175 4.09 -1.84 -17.77
N GLU A 176 5.39 -1.57 -17.62
CA GLU A 176 6.09 -1.71 -16.33
C GLU A 176 5.51 -0.78 -15.26
N LEU A 177 5.19 0.47 -15.63
CA LEU A 177 4.57 1.43 -14.71
C LEU A 177 3.16 1.00 -14.28
N ARG A 178 2.35 0.49 -15.21
CA ARG A 178 1.00 -0.03 -14.92
C ARG A 178 1.06 -1.26 -14.01
N LEU A 179 2.00 -2.18 -14.28
CA LEU A 179 2.23 -3.35 -13.44
C LEU A 179 2.65 -2.95 -12.03
N ALA A 180 3.64 -2.05 -11.90
CA ALA A 180 4.09 -1.55 -10.61
C ALA A 180 2.96 -0.88 -9.82
N LEU A 181 2.09 -0.10 -10.48
CA LEU A 181 0.93 0.50 -9.80
C LEU A 181 -0.05 -0.57 -9.29
N ALA A 182 -0.34 -1.59 -10.10
CA ALA A 182 -1.23 -2.68 -9.72
C ALA A 182 -0.66 -3.51 -8.55
N GLU A 183 0.65 -3.76 -8.55
CA GLU A 183 1.34 -4.41 -7.44
C GLU A 183 1.28 -3.58 -6.15
N ILE A 184 1.46 -2.26 -6.26
CA ILE A 184 1.33 -1.33 -5.12
C ILE A 184 -0.10 -1.35 -4.58
N GLU A 185 -1.12 -1.29 -5.44
CA GLU A 185 -2.52 -1.40 -5.05
C GLU A 185 -2.78 -2.71 -4.32
N TRP A 186 -2.37 -3.84 -4.90
CA TRP A 186 -2.55 -5.16 -4.30
C TRP A 186 -1.82 -5.29 -2.95
N MET A 187 -0.60 -4.77 -2.82
CA MET A 187 0.12 -4.74 -1.54
C MET A 187 -0.62 -3.89 -0.51
N TRP A 188 -1.10 -2.71 -0.90
CA TRP A 188 -1.86 -1.82 -0.03
C TRP A 188 -3.16 -2.47 0.45
N GLU A 189 -3.94 -3.06 -0.46
CA GLU A 189 -5.13 -3.83 -0.13
C GLU A 189 -4.80 -5.00 0.79
N SER A 190 -3.65 -5.65 0.58
CA SER A 190 -3.23 -6.77 1.40
C SER A 190 -2.98 -6.38 2.85
N VAL A 191 -2.31 -5.24 3.09
CA VAL A 191 -2.09 -4.72 4.45
C VAL A 191 -3.41 -4.36 5.14
N ARG A 192 -4.36 -3.74 4.40
CA ARG A 192 -5.70 -3.45 4.92
C ARG A 192 -6.46 -4.73 5.29
N ALA A 193 -6.38 -5.73 4.42
CA ALA A 193 -7.00 -7.03 4.64
C ALA A 193 -6.42 -7.70 5.89
N LEU A 194 -5.10 -7.71 6.07
CA LEU A 194 -4.46 -8.26 7.28
C LEU A 194 -5.00 -7.63 8.56
N SER A 195 -5.07 -6.29 8.61
CA SER A 195 -5.61 -5.57 9.78
C SER A 195 -7.05 -5.95 10.07
N ARG A 196 -7.89 -6.04 9.03
CA ARG A 196 -9.29 -6.44 9.18
C ARG A 196 -9.44 -7.91 9.61
N LEU A 197 -8.66 -8.81 9.02
CA LEU A 197 -8.69 -10.23 9.34
C LEU A 197 -8.24 -10.49 10.77
N ARG A 198 -7.24 -9.74 11.27
CA ARG A 198 -6.84 -9.76 12.68
C ARG A 198 -8.04 -9.48 13.59
N ASP A 199 -8.74 -8.37 13.37
CA ASP A 199 -9.88 -7.97 14.21
C ASP A 199 -11.02 -8.99 14.13
N MET A 200 -11.30 -9.51 12.93
CA MET A 200 -12.32 -10.54 12.73
C MET A 200 -11.98 -11.84 13.45
N LEU A 201 -10.72 -12.30 13.39
CA LEU A 201 -10.28 -13.50 14.09
C LEU A 201 -10.24 -13.31 15.60
N ALA A 202 -9.84 -12.13 16.08
CA ALA A 202 -9.87 -11.78 17.50
C ALA A 202 -11.30 -11.76 18.07
N GLY A 203 -12.29 -11.32 17.27
CA GLY A 203 -13.71 -11.38 17.62
C GLY A 203 -14.37 -12.75 17.43
N SER A 204 -13.66 -13.71 16.82
CA SER A 204 -14.21 -15.00 16.40
C SER A 204 -13.35 -16.19 16.90
N THR A 205 -12.85 -16.10 18.13
CA THR A 205 -11.96 -17.11 18.74
C THR A 205 -12.58 -18.50 18.78
N ASP A 206 -13.90 -18.57 18.90
CA ASP A 206 -14.65 -19.82 19.07
C ASP A 206 -14.93 -20.55 17.74
N LEU A 207 -14.59 -19.93 16.61
CA LEU A 207 -14.76 -20.57 15.31
C LEU A 207 -13.72 -21.69 15.13
N PRO A 208 -14.17 -22.94 14.88
CA PRO A 208 -13.26 -24.03 14.55
C PRO A 208 -12.64 -23.80 13.17
N ASP A 209 -11.48 -24.40 12.93
CA ASP A 209 -10.77 -24.25 11.67
C ASP A 209 -11.57 -24.76 10.45
N SER A 210 -12.51 -25.69 10.65
CA SER A 210 -13.41 -26.18 9.59
C SER A 210 -14.59 -25.25 9.29
N HIS A 211 -14.75 -24.14 10.02
CA HIS A 211 -15.86 -23.22 9.81
C HIS A 211 -15.77 -22.57 8.43
N PRO A 212 -16.82 -22.66 7.59
CA PRO A 212 -16.80 -22.09 6.25
C PRO A 212 -16.78 -20.56 6.31
N VAL A 213 -16.05 -19.96 5.38
CA VAL A 213 -15.90 -18.53 5.22
C VAL A 213 -16.59 -18.09 3.95
N THR A 214 -17.35 -16.99 4.02
CA THR A 214 -17.92 -16.36 2.83
C THR A 214 -17.09 -15.13 2.47
N LEU A 215 -16.47 -15.17 1.29
CA LEU A 215 -15.64 -14.10 0.76
C LEU A 215 -16.51 -12.93 0.26
N TYR A 216 -15.98 -11.72 0.37
CA TYR A 216 -16.53 -10.54 -0.29
C TYR A 216 -16.56 -10.71 -1.82
N PRO A 217 -17.58 -10.20 -2.55
CA PRO A 217 -18.67 -9.33 -2.08
C PRO A 217 -19.85 -10.06 -1.43
N TRP A 218 -19.87 -11.39 -1.46
CA TRP A 218 -20.99 -12.19 -0.94
C TRP A 218 -20.95 -12.37 0.58
N GLY A 219 -19.82 -12.04 1.22
CA GLY A 219 -19.62 -12.07 2.66
C GLY A 219 -18.68 -10.99 3.17
N GLY A 220 -18.33 -11.07 4.45
CA GLY A 220 -17.56 -10.04 5.17
C GLY A 220 -16.04 -10.23 5.15
N TRP A 221 -15.54 -11.35 4.61
CA TRP A 221 -14.11 -11.69 4.62
C TRP A 221 -13.45 -11.23 3.32
N TRP A 222 -12.56 -10.24 3.42
CA TRP A 222 -11.85 -9.65 2.29
C TRP A 222 -10.40 -10.15 2.29
N ILE A 223 -10.02 -10.89 1.25
CA ILE A 223 -8.71 -11.55 1.13
C ILE A 223 -8.20 -11.36 -0.31
N PRO A 224 -7.46 -10.28 -0.59
CA PRO A 224 -6.96 -9.96 -1.94
C PRO A 224 -6.05 -11.02 -2.56
N TRP A 225 -5.53 -11.93 -1.74
CA TRP A 225 -4.67 -13.03 -2.15
C TRP A 225 -5.37 -14.39 -2.06
N ALA A 226 -6.71 -14.41 -1.98
CA ALA A 226 -7.46 -15.64 -2.06
C ALA A 226 -7.10 -16.37 -3.37
N PRO A 227 -6.71 -17.65 -3.32
CA PRO A 227 -6.45 -18.40 -4.53
C PRO A 227 -7.73 -18.55 -5.37
N GLU A 228 -7.55 -18.73 -6.68
CA GLU A 228 -8.64 -18.70 -7.66
C GLU A 228 -9.71 -19.78 -7.40
N ASP A 229 -9.31 -20.91 -6.83
CA ASP A 229 -10.19 -22.03 -6.46
C ASP A 229 -11.22 -21.66 -5.38
N TRP A 230 -10.94 -20.67 -4.54
CA TRP A 230 -11.90 -20.14 -3.56
C TRP A 230 -12.96 -19.26 -4.22
N LEU A 231 -12.62 -18.62 -5.34
CA LEU A 231 -13.48 -17.67 -6.05
C LEU A 231 -14.35 -18.35 -7.11
N ASN A 232 -13.89 -19.45 -7.68
CA ASN A 232 -14.61 -20.22 -8.70
C ASN A 232 -15.51 -21.35 -8.12
N GLY A 233 -15.51 -21.53 -6.79
CA GLY A 233 -16.37 -22.48 -6.09
C GLY A 233 -15.83 -23.92 -6.03
N ASN A 234 -14.60 -24.17 -6.49
CA ASN A 234 -13.96 -25.48 -6.41
C ASN A 234 -13.51 -25.83 -4.99
N HIS A 235 -13.25 -24.82 -4.15
CA HIS A 235 -12.96 -24.97 -2.73
C HIS A 235 -13.85 -24.04 -1.91
N THR A 236 -14.45 -24.55 -0.83
CA THR A 236 -15.12 -23.70 0.16
C THR A 236 -14.09 -23.26 1.18
N PRO A 237 -13.68 -21.98 1.21
CA PRO A 237 -12.66 -21.53 2.15
C PRO A 237 -13.14 -21.67 3.59
N THR A 238 -12.20 -21.91 4.49
CA THR A 238 -12.45 -22.11 5.91
C THR A 238 -11.58 -21.20 6.77
N VAL A 239 -11.91 -21.08 8.06
CA VAL A 239 -11.08 -20.34 9.02
C VAL A 239 -9.65 -20.89 9.08
N GLY A 240 -9.47 -22.21 8.99
CA GLY A 240 -8.16 -22.87 8.99
C GLY A 240 -7.29 -22.53 7.78
N ASP A 241 -7.92 -22.18 6.66
CA ASP A 241 -7.22 -21.73 5.46
C ASP A 241 -6.65 -20.31 5.60
N ILE A 242 -7.17 -19.53 6.56
CA ILE A 242 -6.76 -18.15 6.84
C ILE A 242 -5.85 -18.09 8.07
N ARG A 243 -6.14 -18.89 9.10
CA ARG A 243 -5.47 -18.83 10.39
C ARG A 243 -4.12 -19.55 10.33
N LEU A 244 -3.08 -18.96 10.94
CA LEU A 244 -1.86 -19.69 11.24
C LEU A 244 -2.10 -20.68 12.39
N PRO A 245 -1.53 -21.90 12.34
CA PRO A 245 -1.65 -22.88 13.41
C PRO A 245 -1.33 -22.26 14.76
N ALA A 246 -1.92 -22.78 15.85
CA ALA A 246 -1.41 -22.43 17.17
C ALA A 246 0.09 -22.76 17.20
N PRO A 247 0.94 -21.88 17.75
CA PRO A 247 2.30 -22.28 18.03
C PRO A 247 2.18 -23.57 18.84
N SER A 248 2.74 -24.67 18.31
CA SER A 248 2.82 -25.90 19.07
C SER A 248 3.45 -25.51 20.40
N GLU A 249 2.82 -25.83 21.53
CA GLU A 249 3.50 -25.80 22.81
C GLU A 249 4.74 -26.69 22.63
N SER A 250 5.88 -26.06 22.36
CA SER A 250 7.15 -26.77 22.31
C SER A 250 7.35 -27.34 23.71
N PRO A 251 7.62 -28.65 23.86
CA PRO A 251 7.96 -29.23 25.15
C PRO A 251 9.22 -28.59 25.74
#